data_AF-A0A8T4SPK1-F1
#
_entry.id   AF-A0A8T4SPK1-F1
#
_cell.length_a   1.000
_cell.length_b   1.000
_cell.length_c   1.000
_cell.angle_alpha   90.00
_cell.angle_beta   90.00
_cell.angle_gamma   90.00
#
_symmetry.space_group_name_H-M   'P 1'
#
loop_
_entity.id
_entity.type
_entity.pdbx_description
1 polymer ?
#
loop_
_entity_poly.entity_id
_entity_poly.type
_entity_poly.pdbx_seq_one_letter_code
_entity_poly.pdbx_strand_id
1 'polypeptide(L)' 'MMHPVKQIEIKAGMTAKELVQEMAASGVMGAGRIAKAAKIAEAMAQDKECKVFLGLAGAMVPG' A
#
# COMPACT_ATOMS: atom_id res chain seq x y z
N MET A 1 -2.17 0.83 20.27
CA MET A 1 -3.28 -0.13 20.45
C MET A 1 -3.12 -1.24 19.41
N MET A 2 -3.16 -2.51 19.80
CA MET A 2 -3.16 -3.65 18.86
C MET A 2 -4.56 -3.78 18.26
N HIS A 3 -4.65 -3.86 16.93
CA HIS A 3 -5.89 -4.17 16.23
C HIS A 3 -5.91 -5.67 15.94
N PRO A 4 -7.05 -6.37 16.09
CA PRO A 4 -7.14 -7.78 15.78
C PRO A 4 -6.88 -8.01 14.29
N VAL A 5 -6.16 -9.08 13.96
CA VAL A 5 -5.95 -9.52 12.57
C VAL A 5 -7.30 -9.91 11.98
N LYS A 6 -7.66 -9.33 10.85
CA LYS A 6 -8.82 -9.73 10.05
C LYS A 6 -8.40 -10.51 8.83
N GLN A 7 -9.23 -11.47 8.43
CA GLN A 7 -9.07 -12.14 7.15
C GLN A 7 -9.37 -11.15 6.02
N ILE A 8 -8.59 -11.22 4.94
CA ILE A 8 -8.82 -10.42 3.73
C ILE A 8 -10.05 -10.99 3.01
N GLU A 9 -11.04 -10.15 2.74
CA GLU A 9 -12.21 -10.54 1.94
C GLU A 9 -12.06 -10.03 0.51
N ILE A 10 -12.12 -10.95 -0.47
CA ILE A 10 -11.98 -10.59 -1.88
C ILE A 10 -13.36 -10.70 -2.55
N LYS A 11 -13.78 -9.62 -3.22
CA LYS A 11 -14.99 -9.59 -4.06
C LYS A 11 -14.62 -9.24 -5.50
N ALA A 12 -15.41 -9.73 -6.44
CA ALA A 12 -15.27 -9.37 -7.85
C ALA A 12 -15.47 -7.85 -8.05
N GLY A 13 -14.67 -7.25 -8.93
CA GLY A 13 -14.76 -5.81 -9.24
C GLY A 13 -14.09 -4.88 -8.22
N MET A 14 -13.33 -5.39 -7.25
CA MET A 14 -12.53 -4.54 -6.36
C MET A 14 -11.54 -3.68 -7.13
N THR A 15 -11.48 -2.42 -6.73
CA THR A 15 -10.38 -1.52 -7.12
C THR A 15 -9.10 -1.91 -6.38
N ALA A 16 -7.95 -1.51 -6.92
CA ALA A 16 -6.66 -1.67 -6.23
C ALA A 16 -6.67 -1.01 -4.84
N LYS A 17 -7.38 0.12 -4.68
CA LYS A 17 -7.53 0.80 -3.40
C LYS A 17 -8.29 -0.06 -2.38
N GLU A 18 -9.43 -0.63 -2.77
CA GLU A 18 -10.22 -1.51 -1.89
C GLU A 18 -9.41 -2.73 -1.46
N LEU A 19 -8.65 -3.34 -2.37
CA LEU A 19 -7.75 -4.46 -2.03
C LEU A 19 -6.71 -4.05 -1.00
N VAL A 20 -6.05 -2.90 -1.18
CA VAL A 20 -5.06 -2.39 -0.22
C VAL A 20 -5.70 -2.08 1.14
N GLN A 21 -6.96 -1.66 1.18
CA GLN A 21 -7.72 -1.45 2.42
C GLN A 21 -7.99 -2.76 3.16
N GLU A 22 -8.37 -3.83 2.46
CA GLU A 22 -8.50 -5.17 3.05
C GLU A 22 -7.15 -5.69 3.59
N MET A 23 -6.06 -5.47 2.85
CA MET A 23 -4.70 -5.78 3.30
C MET A 23 -4.31 -5.00 4.57
N ALA A 24 -4.77 -3.75 4.70
CA ALA A 24 -4.56 -2.93 5.89
C ALA A 24 -5.31 -3.49 7.11
N ALA A 25 -6.52 -4.02 6.92
CA ALA A 25 -7.33 -4.62 7.99
C ALA A 25 -6.73 -5.92 8.52
N SER A 26 -6.02 -6.68 7.68
CA SER A 26 -5.21 -7.82 8.12
C SER A 26 -3.99 -7.37 8.94
N GLY A 27 -3.32 -6.31 8.50
CA GLY A 27 -2.32 -5.57 9.29
C GLY A 27 -1.00 -6.30 9.57
N VAL A 28 -0.81 -7.52 9.07
CA VAL A 28 0.37 -8.37 9.32
C VAL A 28 1.16 -8.67 8.06
N MET A 29 2.43 -9.08 8.23
CA MET A 29 3.31 -9.58 7.16
C MET A 29 3.38 -8.64 5.95
N GLY A 30 3.29 -9.16 4.73
CA GLY A 30 3.29 -8.38 3.50
C GLY A 30 2.08 -7.46 3.36
N ALA A 31 0.91 -7.88 3.85
CA ALA A 31 -0.34 -7.13 3.73
C ALA A 31 -0.26 -5.78 4.47
N GLY A 32 0.17 -5.80 5.73
CA GLY A 32 0.38 -4.58 6.51
C GLY A 32 1.48 -3.69 5.94
N ARG A 33 2.56 -4.27 5.39
CA ARG A 33 3.66 -3.52 4.76
C ARG A 33 3.21 -2.77 3.51
N ILE A 34 2.44 -3.41 2.63
CA ILE A 34 1.90 -2.79 1.42
C ILE A 34 0.93 -1.66 1.77
N ALA A 35 0.00 -1.89 2.70
CA ALA A 35 -0.92 -0.86 3.16
C ALA A 35 -0.20 0.36 3.75
N LYS A 36 0.83 0.12 4.58
CA LYS A 36 1.66 1.19 5.13
C LYS A 36 2.42 1.94 4.04
N ALA A 37 3.03 1.22 3.09
CA ALA A 37 3.77 1.82 1.98
C ALA A 37 2.87 2.67 1.09
N ALA A 38 1.67 2.20 0.76
CA ALA A 38 0.68 2.95 -0.02
C ALA A 38 0.29 4.26 0.67
N LYS A 39 0.03 4.23 1.99
CA LYS A 39 -0.29 5.44 2.77
C LYS A 39 0.87 6.45 2.80
N ILE A 40 2.10 5.96 2.94
CA ILE A 40 3.30 6.82 2.91
C ILE A 40 3.47 7.44 1.52
N ALA A 41 3.35 6.64 0.46
CA ALA A 41 3.46 7.12 -0.92
C ALA A 41 2.36 8.14 -1.26
N GLU A 42 1.13 7.92 -0.81
CA GLU A 42 0.03 8.87 -0.94
C GLU A 42 0.34 10.19 -0.22
N ALA A 43 0.83 10.14 1.02
CA ALA A 43 1.21 11.34 1.77
C ALA A 43 2.34 12.12 1.07
N MET A 44 3.38 11.43 0.60
CA MET A 44 4.47 12.04 -0.17
C MET A 44 3.99 12.67 -1.48
N ALA A 45 3.02 12.06 -2.15
CA ALA A 45 2.48 12.56 -3.42
C ALA A 45 1.56 13.78 -3.23
N GLN A 46 0.88 13.89 -2.09
CA GLN A 46 -0.02 15.01 -1.78
C GLN A 46 0.71 16.24 -1.23
N ASP A 47 1.83 16.04 -0.54
CA ASP A 47 2.65 17.10 0.02
C ASP A 47 3.50 17.79 -1.07
N LYS A 48 3.15 19.04 -1.39
CA LYS A 48 3.84 19.85 -2.41
C LYS A 48 5.24 20.29 -2.02
N GLU A 49 5.56 20.30 -0.73
CA GLU A 49 6.90 20.63 -0.23
C GLU A 49 7.79 19.38 -0.11
N CYS A 50 7.20 18.19 -0.22
CA CYS A 50 7.93 16.92 -0.20
C CYS A 50 8.64 16.67 -1.54
N LYS A 51 9.97 16.72 -1.55
CA LYS A 51 10.76 16.30 -2.70
C LYS A 51 10.84 14.76 -2.76
N VAL A 52 10.19 14.17 -3.77
CA VAL A 52 10.21 12.72 -3.99
C VAL A 52 11.42 12.30 -4.83
N PHE A 53 12.22 11.36 -4.32
CA PHE A 53 13.28 10.68 -5.05
C PHE A 53 12.86 9.23 -5.30
N LEU A 54 12.84 8.80 -6.57
CA LEU A 54 12.47 7.44 -6.96
C LEU A 54 13.66 6.74 -7.62
N GLY A 55 14.16 5.69 -6.99
CA GLY A 55 15.16 4.78 -7.55
C GLY A 55 14.56 3.41 -7.79
N LEU A 56 14.81 2.83 -8.96
CA LEU A 56 14.33 1.51 -9.35
C LEU A 56 15.49 0.65 -9.86
N ALA A 57 15.49 -0.64 -9.51
CA ALA A 57 16.42 -1.59 -10.11
C ALA A 57 16.10 -1.77 -11.60
N GLY A 58 17.10 -2.09 -12.44
CA GLY A 58 16.90 -2.24 -13.89
C GLY A 58 15.79 -3.23 -14.27
N ALA A 59 15.64 -4.33 -13.52
CA ALA A 59 14.57 -5.30 -13.70
C ALA A 59 13.15 -4.76 -13.43
N MET A 60 13.04 -3.63 -12.72
CA MET A 60 11.79 -2.94 -12.41
C MET A 60 11.47 -1.83 -13.40
N VAL A 61 12.36 -1.54 -14.36
CA VAL A 61 12.11 -0.57 -15.43
C VAL A 61 11.36 -1.30 -16.55
N PRO A 62 10.07 -0.98 -16.80
CA PRO A 62 9.37 -1.53 -17.94
C PRO A 62 10.05 -1.03 -19.23
N GLY A 63 10.26 -1.93 -20.19
CA GLY A 63 10.76 -1.62 -21.53
C GLY A 63 9.70 -0.99 -22.41
#